data_AF-A0A958B003-F1
#
_entry.id   AF-A0A958B003-F1
#
_cell.length_a   1.000
_cell.length_b   1.000
_cell.length_c   1.000
_cell.angle_alpha   90.00
_cell.angle_beta   90.00
_cell.angle_gamma   90.00
#
_symmetry.space_group_name_H-M   'P 1'
#
loop_
_entity.id
_entity.type
_entity.pdbx_description
1 polymer ?
#
loop_
_entity_poly.entity_id
_entity_poly.type
_entity_poly.pdbx_seq_one_letter_code
_entity_poly.pdbx_strand_id
1 'polypeptide(L)' 'PAQAYLTAYETLSTTGNQEAAFDALRRGHAYLVERASRISNPQLRISFLESNPHHRALLAAWAEVSEQ' A
#
# COMPACT_ATOMS: atom_id res chain seq x y z
N PRO A 1 6.89 -7.89 -0.77
CA PRO A 1 7.17 -6.58 -0.12
C PRO A 1 5.92 -5.86 0.40
N ALA A 2 4.84 -5.79 -0.38
CA ALA A 2 3.59 -5.14 0.04
C ALA A 2 3.03 -5.66 1.38
N GLN A 3 3.04 -6.97 1.60
CA GLN A 3 2.63 -7.58 2.88
C GLN A 3 3.43 -7.05 4.07
N ALA A 4 4.75 -6.87 3.93
CA ALA A 4 5.59 -6.37 5.01
C ALA A 4 5.27 -4.91 5.36
N TYR A 5 5.01 -4.06 4.36
CA TYR A 5 4.56 -2.68 4.60
C TYR A 5 3.19 -2.64 5.26
N LEU A 6 2.25 -3.48 4.82
CA LEU A 6 0.92 -3.57 5.41
C LEU A 6 0.99 -4.01 6.88
N THR A 7 1.71 -5.09 7.17
CA THR A 7 1.87 -5.57 8.56
C THR A 7 2.57 -4.55 9.44
N ALA A 8 3.56 -3.81 8.93
CA ALA A 8 4.21 -2.73 9.67
C ALA A 8 3.21 -1.59 9.97
N TYR A 9 2.43 -1.15 8.98
CA TYR A 9 1.39 -0.13 9.17
C TYR A 9 0.36 -0.56 10.22
N GLU A 10 -0.18 -1.78 10.12
CA GLU A 10 -1.17 -2.32 11.07
C GLU A 10 -0.59 -2.38 12.49
N THR A 11 0.63 -2.93 12.63
CA THR A 11 1.28 -3.07 13.95
C THR A 11 1.57 -1.70 14.57
N LEU A 12 2.12 -0.76 13.80
CA LEU A 12 2.48 0.57 14.31
C LEU A 12 1.24 1.42 14.65
N SER A 13 0.15 1.26 13.88
CA SER A 13 -1.13 1.91 14.15
C SER A 13 -1.74 1.43 15.48
N THR A 14 -1.63 0.13 15.78
CA THR A 14 -2.13 -0.42 17.06
C THR A 14 -1.30 -0.03 18.28
N THR A 15 -0.02 0.28 18.09
CA THR A 15 0.90 0.68 19.18
C THR A 15 0.95 2.19 19.43
N GLY A 16 0.14 2.97 18.69
CA GLY A 16 0.03 4.42 18.86
C GLY A 16 1.13 5.24 18.16
N ASN A 17 2.02 4.61 17.41
CA ASN A 17 3.06 5.30 16.64
C ASN A 17 2.55 5.68 15.25
N GLN A 18 1.66 6.68 15.20
CA GLN A 18 0.98 7.10 13.99
C GLN A 18 1.92 7.61 12.89
N GLU A 19 2.99 8.32 13.25
CA GLU A 19 3.96 8.82 12.28
C GLU A 19 4.69 7.68 11.57
N ALA A 20 5.19 6.70 12.34
CA ALA A 20 5.87 5.54 11.76
C ALA A 20 4.90 4.66 10.96
N ALA A 21 3.65 4.53 11.42
CA ALA A 21 2.61 3.82 10.67
C ALA A 21 2.38 4.49 9.31
N PHE A 22 2.21 5.81 9.29
CA PHE A 22 2.02 6.57 8.06
C PHE A 22 3.21 6.44 7.12
N ASP A 23 4.45 6.50 7.61
CA ASP A 23 5.64 6.32 6.76
C ASP A 23 5.70 4.91 6.15
N ALA A 24 5.35 3.87 6.92
CA ALA A 24 5.28 2.49 6.41
C ALA A 24 4.23 2.37 5.28
N LEU A 25 3.05 2.96 5.48
CA LEU A 25 1.97 2.97 4.50
C LEU A 25 2.37 3.74 3.23
N ARG A 26 2.95 4.93 3.39
CA ARG A 26 3.46 5.77 2.29
C ARG A 26 4.49 5.04 1.43
N ARG A 27 5.45 4.36 2.05
CA ARG A 27 6.47 3.57 1.34
C ARG A 27 5.84 2.38 0.61
N GLY A 28 4.89 1.70 1.24
CA GLY A 28 4.14 0.62 0.61
C GLY A 28 3.38 1.08 -0.63
N HIS A 29 2.70 2.22 -0.54
CA HIS A 29 1.96 2.80 -1.66
C HIS A 29 2.90 3.20 -2.79
N ALA A 30 3.99 3.92 -2.48
CA ALA A 30 5.00 4.30 -3.46
C ALA A 30 5.61 3.08 -4.17
N TYR A 31 5.89 2.00 -3.44
CA TYR A 31 6.36 0.75 -4.03
C TYR A 31 5.35 0.16 -5.02
N LEU A 32 4.06 0.10 -4.68
CA LEU A 32 3.04 -0.42 -5.59
C LEU A 32 2.90 0.44 -6.86
N VAL A 33 2.91 1.76 -6.71
CA VAL A 33 2.84 2.71 -7.83
C VAL A 33 4.07 2.58 -8.74
N GLU A 34 5.28 2.47 -8.18
CA GLU A 34 6.52 2.28 -8.94
C GLU A 34 6.50 0.95 -9.72
N ARG A 35 6.01 -0.12 -9.10
CA ARG A 35 5.89 -1.42 -9.79
C ARG A 35 4.83 -1.39 -10.88
N ALA A 36 3.69 -0.75 -10.62
CA ALA A 36 2.60 -0.61 -11.58
C ALA A 36 2.98 0.28 -12.77
N SER A 37 3.79 1.33 -12.56
CA SER A 37 4.23 2.24 -13.64
C SER A 37 5.13 1.55 -14.67
N ARG A 38 5.84 0.49 -14.27
CA ARG A 38 6.65 -0.35 -15.17
C ARG A 38 5.82 -1.31 -16.03
N ILE A 39 4.53 -1.47 -15.75
CA ILE A 39 3.63 -2.31 -16.54
C ILE A 39 2.99 -1.42 -17.60
N SER A 40 3.42 -1.56 -18.86
CA SER A 40 2.92 -0.72 -19.96
C SER A 40 1.46 -1.02 -20.33
N ASN A 41 1.05 -2.29 -20.23
CA ASN A 41 -0.31 -2.71 -20.54
C ASN A 41 -1.28 -2.30 -19.40
N PRO A 42 -2.31 -1.49 -19.67
CA PRO A 42 -3.23 -1.01 -18.64
C PRO A 42 -3.99 -2.13 -17.92
N GLN A 43 -4.47 -3.14 -18.62
CA GLN A 43 -5.21 -4.26 -18.04
C GLN A 43 -4.31 -5.09 -17.10
N LEU A 44 -3.05 -5.33 -17.50
CA LEU A 44 -2.10 -6.02 -16.63
C LEU A 44 -1.72 -5.19 -15.40
N ARG A 45 -1.68 -3.86 -15.53
CA ARG A 45 -1.43 -2.95 -14.40
C ARG A 45 -2.55 -3.03 -13.38
N ILE A 46 -3.80 -2.97 -13.83
CA ILE A 46 -4.99 -3.13 -12.98
C ILE A 46 -4.96 -4.50 -12.30
N SER A 47 -4.74 -5.56 -13.09
CA SER A 47 -4.66 -6.92 -12.55
C SER A 47 -3.55 -7.07 -11.51
N PHE A 48 -2.39 -6.40 -11.67
CA PHE A 48 -1.32 -6.43 -10.67
C PHE A 48 -1.72 -5.77 -9.33
N LEU A 49 -2.46 -4.66 -9.38
CA LEU A 49 -2.92 -3.95 -8.19
C LEU A 49 -4.07 -4.68 -7.48
N GLU A 50 -4.94 -5.34 -8.24
CA GLU A 50 -6.18 -5.93 -7.69
C GLU A 50 -6.07 -7.43 -7.35
N SER A 51 -5.24 -8.19 -8.05
CA SER A 51 -5.20 -9.66 -7.87
C SER A 51 -4.61 -10.10 -6.53
N ASN A 52 -3.78 -9.26 -5.88
CA ASN A 52 -3.16 -9.60 -4.61
C ASN A 52 -3.94 -8.95 -3.45
N PRO A 53 -4.39 -9.72 -2.44
CA PRO A 53 -5.15 -9.18 -1.32
C PRO A 53 -4.37 -8.13 -0.51
N HIS A 54 -3.05 -8.28 -0.35
CA HIS A 54 -2.23 -7.30 0.37
C HIS A 54 -2.04 -6.01 -0.42
N HIS A 55 -2.03 -6.07 -1.75
CA HIS A 55 -1.99 -4.85 -2.57
C HIS A 55 -3.27 -4.05 -2.38
N ARG A 56 -4.42 -4.71 -2.48
CA ARG A 56 -5.73 -4.09 -2.27
C ARG A 56 -5.86 -3.49 -0.87
N ALA A 57 -5.50 -4.23 0.16
CA ALA A 57 -5.55 -3.74 1.54
C ALA A 57 -4.66 -2.50 1.75
N LEU A 58 -3.45 -2.50 1.18
CA LEU A 58 -2.54 -1.36 1.29
C LEU A 58 -3.07 -0.12 0.55
N LEU A 59 -3.65 -0.30 -0.64
CA LEU A 59 -4.28 0.79 -1.39
C LEU A 59 -5.52 1.35 -0.67
N ALA A 60 -6.34 0.48 -0.08
CA ALA A 60 -7.50 0.89 0.71
C ALA A 60 -7.09 1.71 1.94
N ALA A 61 -6.12 1.22 2.71
CA ALA A 61 -5.58 1.96 3.86
C ALA A 61 -4.98 3.31 3.45
N TRP A 62 -4.29 3.39 2.31
CA TRP A 62 -3.78 4.67 1.79
C TRP A 62 -4.91 5.64 1.44
N ALA A 63 -5.96 5.17 0.75
CA ALA A 63 -7.13 5.99 0.41
C ALA A 63 -7.77 6.58 1.67
N GLU A 64 -8.04 5.76 2.69
CA GLU A 64 -8.64 6.17 3.96
C GLU A 64 -7.87 7.28 4.68
N VAL A 65 -6.53 7.25 4.65
CA VAL A 65 -5.69 8.25 5.32
C VAL A 65 -5.44 9.48 4.44
N SER A 66 -5.47 9.33 3.11
CA SER A 66 -5.25 10.45 2.18
C SER A 66 -6.47 11.34 1.95
N GLU A 67 -7.67 10.83 2.26
CA GLU A 67 -8.94 11.56 2.18
C GLU A 67 -9.30 12.29 3.49
N GLN A 68 -8.48 12.13 4.54
CA GLN A 68 -8.61 12.81 5.84
C GLN A 68 -7.80 14.11 5.88
#